data_AF-A0A3A8WGY9-F1
#
_entry.id   AF-A0A3A8WGY9-F1
#
_cell.length_a   1.000
_cell.length_b   1.000
_cell.length_c   1.000
_cell.angle_alpha   90.00
_cell.angle_beta   90.00
_cell.angle_gamma   90.00
#
_symmetry.space_group_name_H-M   'P 1'
#
loop_
_entity.id
_entity.type
_entity.pdbx_description
1 polymer ?
#
loop_
_entity_poly.entity_id
_entity_poly.type
_entity_poly.pdbx_seq_one_letter_code
_entity_poly.pdbx_strand_id
1 'polypeptide(L)'
;MKKYSLVLIVILLCIVGADNRQAEAYSVKLQKDGMYAEMLPDLVVNNATVLFKKRVKKAMQYYKKYKDADTYTLATKVPVEYLEFIPVAKKIQDSDEIIIRNPFFIYSVEGYEGYSYYFAVEKNGERLCLFSLDIHPDTGKISFGYDDMMDRYFAYDEKTMKDALFYSMDNITYAQTPQKTTVVRDRKERGPQYLMEGASSYMEEIKAKRKVFKKKNYEEKKEEIFAFLDEGKNKKVIKESEKNLKLELKDEYIETKKDTKKDGIGKGIYIAVGIAAIGGITAEIIFKKKRKNG
;
A
#
# COMPACT_ATOMS: atom_id res chain seq x y z
N MET A 1 -56.69 5.80 -22.52
CA MET A 1 -55.87 6.09 -21.32
C MET A 1 -54.91 4.98 -20.87
N LYS A 2 -54.72 3.85 -21.60
CA LYS A 2 -53.80 2.77 -21.16
C LYS A 2 -52.36 2.83 -21.72
N LYS A 3 -52.13 3.53 -22.85
CA LYS A 3 -50.80 3.57 -23.50
C LYS A 3 -49.80 4.52 -22.82
N TYR A 4 -50.26 5.64 -22.26
CA TYR A 4 -49.38 6.61 -21.57
C TYR A 4 -48.91 6.12 -20.20
N SER A 5 -49.71 5.29 -19.51
CA SER A 5 -49.33 4.70 -18.22
C SER A 5 -48.17 3.72 -18.36
N LEU A 6 -48.12 2.92 -19.44
CA LEU A 6 -47.03 1.96 -19.66
C LEU A 6 -45.70 2.66 -19.96
N VAL A 7 -45.73 3.75 -20.74
CA VAL A 7 -44.54 4.55 -21.06
C VAL A 7 -43.98 5.25 -19.82
N LEU A 8 -44.86 5.79 -18.96
CA LEU A 8 -44.46 6.39 -17.68
C LEU A 8 -43.86 5.36 -16.72
N ILE A 9 -44.39 4.14 -16.66
CA ILE A 9 -43.86 3.05 -15.82
C ILE A 9 -42.48 2.57 -16.34
N VAL A 10 -42.29 2.48 -17.66
CA VAL A 10 -41.00 2.11 -18.26
C VAL A 10 -39.96 3.21 -18.00
N ILE A 11 -40.32 4.50 -18.10
CA ILE A 11 -39.41 5.61 -17.77
C ILE A 11 -39.05 5.59 -16.27
N LEU A 12 -40.02 5.35 -15.38
CA LEU A 12 -39.76 5.22 -13.94
C LEU A 12 -38.86 4.01 -13.62
N LEU A 13 -39.06 2.87 -14.28
CA LEU A 13 -38.19 1.69 -14.16
C LEU A 13 -36.79 1.93 -14.76
N CYS A 14 -36.66 2.76 -15.79
CA CYS A 14 -35.36 3.18 -16.31
C CYS A 14 -34.63 4.17 -15.40
N ILE A 15 -35.36 5.04 -14.68
CA ILE A 15 -34.77 5.96 -13.70
C ILE A 15 -34.36 5.19 -12.42
N VAL A 16 -35.22 4.31 -11.92
CA VAL A 16 -34.90 3.43 -10.76
C VAL A 16 -33.83 2.39 -11.13
N GLY A 17 -33.78 1.94 -12.38
CA GLY A 17 -32.72 1.07 -12.91
C GLY A 17 -31.41 1.78 -13.25
N ALA A 18 -31.43 3.10 -13.47
CA ALA A 18 -30.24 3.93 -13.62
C ALA A 18 -29.63 4.27 -12.25
N ASP A 19 -30.45 4.51 -11.23
CA ASP A 19 -30.01 4.69 -9.84
C ASP A 19 -29.54 3.38 -9.18
N ASN A 20 -29.96 2.22 -9.71
CA ASN A 20 -29.53 0.89 -9.25
C ASN A 20 -28.43 0.25 -10.11
N ARG A 21 -27.83 0.98 -11.06
CA ARG A 21 -26.46 0.62 -11.47
C ARG A 21 -25.60 0.97 -10.28
N GLN A 22 -25.30 -0.04 -9.48
CA GLN A 22 -24.20 -0.03 -8.53
C GLN A 22 -23.01 0.59 -9.26
N ALA A 23 -22.78 1.89 -9.05
CA ALA A 23 -21.65 2.58 -9.65
C ALA A 23 -20.45 1.71 -9.31
N GLU A 24 -19.79 1.17 -10.34
CA GLU A 24 -18.59 0.39 -10.12
C GLU A 24 -17.67 1.31 -9.31
N ALA A 25 -17.47 0.98 -8.04
CA ALA A 25 -16.56 1.73 -7.20
C ALA A 25 -15.24 1.84 -7.98
N TYR A 26 -14.67 3.04 -8.02
CA TYR A 26 -13.40 3.34 -8.69
C TYR A 26 -12.45 2.15 -8.71
N SER A 27 -11.89 1.86 -9.88
CA SER A 27 -10.98 0.73 -10.00
C SER A 27 -9.69 1.04 -9.23
N VAL A 28 -9.19 0.09 -8.45
CA VAL A 28 -7.87 0.19 -7.81
C VAL A 28 -7.06 -1.00 -8.25
N LYS A 29 -5.96 -0.74 -8.95
CA LYS A 29 -5.02 -1.76 -9.41
C LYS A 29 -3.71 -1.61 -8.66
N LEU A 30 -3.01 -2.73 -8.47
CA LEU A 30 -1.64 -2.74 -8.01
C LEU A 30 -0.72 -2.99 -9.19
N GLN A 31 0.26 -2.11 -9.36
CA GLN A 31 1.35 -2.31 -10.29
C GLN A 31 2.62 -2.61 -9.50
N LYS A 32 3.05 -3.87 -9.57
CA LYS A 32 4.22 -4.41 -8.85
C LYS A 32 5.50 -4.14 -9.62
N ASP A 33 5.83 -2.86 -9.75
CA ASP A 33 7.03 -2.41 -10.44
C ASP A 33 8.12 -2.02 -9.45
N GLY A 34 9.35 -1.92 -9.96
CA GLY A 34 10.52 -1.52 -9.18
C GLY A 34 11.15 -2.66 -8.38
N MET A 35 12.42 -2.48 -8.02
CA MET A 35 13.22 -3.51 -7.34
C MET A 35 12.70 -3.97 -5.97
N TYR A 36 11.85 -3.19 -5.32
CA TYR A 36 11.31 -3.53 -3.99
C TYR A 36 10.08 -4.44 -4.05
N ALA A 37 9.39 -4.54 -5.19
CA ALA A 37 8.14 -5.28 -5.29
C ALA A 37 8.26 -6.77 -4.90
N GLU A 38 9.44 -7.37 -5.14
CA GLU A 38 9.76 -8.76 -4.74
C GLU A 38 10.44 -8.85 -3.36
N MET A 39 10.91 -7.71 -2.83
CA MET A 39 11.65 -7.63 -1.57
C MET A 39 10.79 -7.30 -0.36
N LEU A 40 9.61 -6.70 -0.53
CA LEU A 40 8.69 -6.44 0.57
C LEU A 40 7.88 -7.69 0.95
N PRO A 41 7.28 -7.76 2.14
CA PRO A 41 6.41 -8.88 2.50
C PRO A 41 5.18 -8.95 1.60
N ASP A 42 4.92 -10.14 1.02
CA ASP A 42 3.79 -10.37 0.12
C ASP A 42 2.45 -9.98 0.73
N LEU A 43 2.26 -10.22 2.03
CA LEU A 43 1.01 -9.88 2.72
C LEU A 43 0.71 -8.37 2.63
N VAL A 44 1.76 -7.54 2.65
CA VAL A 44 1.63 -6.07 2.58
C VAL A 44 1.34 -5.66 1.15
N VAL A 45 2.17 -6.13 0.21
CA VAL A 45 2.06 -5.77 -1.21
C VAL A 45 0.72 -6.22 -1.80
N ASN A 46 0.33 -7.48 -1.57
CA ASN A 46 -0.90 -8.04 -2.15
C ASN A 46 -2.17 -7.39 -1.61
N ASN A 47 -2.19 -7.00 -0.33
CA ASN A 47 -3.37 -6.45 0.31
C ASN A 47 -3.44 -4.91 0.26
N ALA A 48 -2.45 -4.23 -0.33
CA ALA A 48 -2.39 -2.77 -0.39
C ALA A 48 -3.63 -2.14 -1.03
N THR A 49 -4.17 -2.74 -2.09
CA THR A 49 -5.37 -2.23 -2.80
C THR A 49 -6.62 -2.32 -1.92
N VAL A 50 -6.79 -3.43 -1.22
CA VAL A 50 -7.93 -3.67 -0.31
C VAL A 50 -7.87 -2.70 0.87
N LEU A 51 -6.68 -2.56 1.48
CA LEU A 51 -6.45 -1.65 2.59
C LEU A 51 -6.69 -0.19 2.18
N PHE A 52 -6.23 0.22 1.00
CA PHE A 52 -6.48 1.55 0.44
C PHE A 52 -7.98 1.80 0.23
N LYS A 53 -8.71 0.88 -0.42
CA LYS A 53 -10.16 0.99 -0.62
C LYS A 53 -10.92 1.12 0.70
N LYS A 54 -10.59 0.25 1.67
CA LYS A 54 -11.19 0.27 3.01
C LYS A 54 -10.95 1.60 3.70
N ARG A 55 -9.75 2.16 3.56
CA ARG A 55 -9.39 3.46 4.13
C ARG A 55 -10.19 4.60 3.51
N VAL A 56 -10.27 4.68 2.18
CA VAL A 56 -11.05 5.69 1.46
C VAL A 56 -12.52 5.61 1.87
N LYS A 57 -13.11 4.41 1.88
CA LYS A 57 -14.50 4.19 2.32
C LYS A 57 -14.75 4.75 3.73
N LYS A 58 -13.86 4.44 4.68
CA LYS A 58 -13.99 4.90 6.06
C LYS A 58 -13.76 6.41 6.21
N ALA A 59 -12.82 6.99 5.48
CA ALA A 59 -12.63 8.44 5.42
C ALA A 59 -13.89 9.15 4.92
N MET A 60 -14.51 8.63 3.84
CA MET A 60 -15.73 9.19 3.30
C MET A 60 -16.94 9.01 4.23
N GLN A 61 -16.99 7.95 5.05
CA GLN A 61 -18.00 7.81 6.11
C GLN A 61 -17.86 8.90 7.18
N TYR A 62 -16.64 9.18 7.66
CA TYR A 62 -16.40 10.28 8.59
C TYR A 62 -16.77 11.63 7.98
N TYR A 63 -16.33 11.89 6.73
CA TYR A 63 -16.68 13.11 6.03
C TYR A 63 -18.19 13.30 5.92
N LYS A 64 -18.94 12.28 5.44
CA LYS A 64 -20.40 12.37 5.32
C LYS A 64 -21.09 12.63 6.66
N LYS A 65 -20.59 12.05 7.74
CA LYS A 65 -21.15 12.20 9.09
C LYS A 65 -20.88 13.57 9.72
N TYR A 66 -19.73 14.19 9.41
CA TYR A 66 -19.25 15.40 10.09
C TYR A 66 -19.00 16.60 9.15
N LYS A 67 -19.48 16.57 7.90
CA LYS A 67 -19.23 17.62 6.89
C LYS A 67 -19.70 19.02 7.29
N ASP A 68 -20.75 19.10 8.11
CA ASP A 68 -21.36 20.36 8.57
C ASP A 68 -21.03 20.65 10.05
N ALA A 69 -20.10 19.87 10.63
CA ALA A 69 -19.67 20.06 12.02
C ALA A 69 -18.68 21.22 12.14
N ASP A 70 -18.65 21.87 13.31
CA ASP A 70 -17.63 22.85 13.63
C ASP A 70 -16.24 22.20 13.80
N THR A 71 -15.19 23.02 13.77
CA THR A 71 -13.79 22.58 13.86
C THR A 71 -13.49 21.77 15.13
N TYR A 72 -14.08 22.14 16.27
CA TYR A 72 -13.85 21.45 17.53
C TYR A 72 -14.49 20.06 17.53
N THR A 73 -15.72 19.95 17.04
CA THR A 73 -16.39 18.67 16.86
C THR A 73 -15.62 17.76 15.90
N LEU A 74 -15.12 18.31 14.80
CA LEU A 74 -14.31 17.56 13.83
C LEU A 74 -13.03 17.01 14.47
N ALA A 75 -12.26 17.86 15.18
CA ALA A 75 -11.00 17.48 15.82
C ALA A 75 -11.15 16.44 16.94
N THR A 76 -12.31 16.39 17.60
CA THR A 76 -12.57 15.47 18.72
C THR A 76 -13.24 14.16 18.31
N LYS A 77 -13.99 14.14 17.19
CA LYS A 77 -14.78 12.98 16.77
C LYS A 77 -14.18 12.21 15.59
N VAL A 78 -13.33 12.84 14.79
CA VAL A 78 -12.65 12.18 13.67
C VAL A 78 -11.21 11.92 14.09
N PRO A 79 -10.74 10.66 14.04
CA PRO A 79 -9.34 10.37 14.36
C PRO A 79 -8.41 11.13 13.42
N VAL A 80 -7.29 11.63 13.96
CA VAL A 80 -6.34 12.52 13.27
C VAL A 80 -5.90 11.94 11.93
N GLU A 81 -5.68 10.63 11.89
CA GLU A 81 -5.26 9.91 10.69
C GLU A 81 -6.30 9.91 9.55
N TYR A 82 -7.58 10.22 9.84
CA TYR A 82 -8.61 10.45 8.83
C TYR A 82 -8.78 11.93 8.51
N LEU A 83 -8.52 12.84 9.45
CA LEU A 83 -8.60 14.29 9.20
C LEU A 83 -7.70 14.69 8.02
N GLU A 84 -6.45 14.22 8.03
CA GLU A 84 -5.50 14.51 6.96
C GLU A 84 -5.82 13.77 5.65
N PHE A 85 -6.40 12.57 5.73
CA PHE A 85 -6.67 11.74 4.55
C PHE A 85 -8.00 12.07 3.84
N ILE A 86 -8.99 12.64 4.54
CA ILE A 86 -10.29 13.04 3.95
C ILE A 86 -10.11 13.94 2.71
N PRO A 87 -9.26 14.98 2.71
CA PRO A 87 -8.97 15.78 1.52
C PRO A 87 -8.51 14.97 0.30
N VAL A 88 -7.71 13.92 0.50
CA VAL A 88 -7.28 13.02 -0.58
C VAL A 88 -8.43 12.14 -1.04
N ALA A 89 -9.12 11.49 -0.10
CA ALA A 89 -10.23 10.60 -0.38
C ALA A 89 -11.36 11.30 -1.17
N LYS A 90 -11.64 12.57 -0.88
CA LYS A 90 -12.64 13.39 -1.60
C LYS A 90 -12.32 13.63 -3.07
N LYS A 91 -11.05 13.50 -3.49
CA LYS A 91 -10.65 13.69 -4.89
C LYS A 91 -11.00 12.48 -5.76
N ILE A 92 -11.32 11.34 -5.14
CA ILE A 92 -11.63 10.08 -5.81
C ILE A 92 -13.13 10.05 -6.16
N GLN A 93 -13.42 9.81 -7.43
CA GLN A 93 -14.74 9.66 -8.00
C GLN A 93 -14.90 8.25 -8.58
N ASP A 94 -16.14 7.78 -8.73
CA ASP A 94 -16.42 6.40 -9.17
C ASP A 94 -15.83 6.08 -10.56
N SER A 95 -15.67 7.07 -11.44
CA SER A 95 -15.06 6.90 -12.77
C SER A 95 -13.53 6.91 -12.77
N ASP A 96 -12.88 7.19 -11.64
CA ASP A 96 -11.42 7.30 -11.60
C ASP A 96 -10.75 5.92 -11.71
N GLU A 97 -9.65 5.89 -12.45
CA GLU A 97 -8.67 4.80 -12.39
C GLU A 97 -7.63 5.13 -11.32
N ILE A 98 -7.56 4.30 -10.28
CA ILE A 98 -6.54 4.39 -9.24
C ILE A 98 -5.49 3.31 -9.47
N ILE A 99 -4.23 3.71 -9.50
CA ILE A 99 -3.10 2.79 -9.61
C ILE A 99 -2.18 2.98 -8.41
N ILE A 100 -2.00 1.93 -7.63
CA ILE A 100 -0.99 1.87 -6.57
C ILE A 100 0.29 1.34 -7.22
N ARG A 101 1.37 2.12 -7.14
CA ARG A 101 2.66 1.84 -7.78
C ARG A 101 3.78 1.73 -6.77
N ASN A 102 4.86 1.09 -7.23
CA ASN A 102 6.21 1.18 -6.67
C ASN A 102 6.24 1.11 -5.15
N PRO A 103 5.87 -0.04 -4.57
CA PRO A 103 6.12 -0.27 -3.17
C PRO A 103 7.61 -0.02 -2.88
N PHE A 104 7.96 0.74 -1.84
CA PHE A 104 9.35 0.94 -1.44
C PHE A 104 9.53 0.98 0.08
N PHE A 105 10.78 0.86 0.51
CA PHE A 105 11.18 0.87 1.92
C PHE A 105 12.29 1.89 2.15
N ILE A 106 12.16 2.70 3.21
CA ILE A 106 13.18 3.68 3.62
C ILE A 106 14.04 3.05 4.71
N TYR A 107 15.26 2.64 4.37
CA TYR A 107 16.19 2.04 5.33
C TYR A 107 16.75 3.08 6.31
N SER A 108 16.63 2.83 7.61
CA SER A 108 17.25 3.67 8.64
C SER A 108 18.67 3.21 8.93
N VAL A 109 19.67 3.99 8.48
CA VAL A 109 21.10 3.73 8.75
C VAL A 109 21.40 3.74 10.26
N GLU A 110 20.55 4.41 11.04
CA GLU A 110 20.73 4.65 12.47
C GLU A 110 20.11 3.56 13.33
N GLY A 111 19.40 2.60 12.71
CA GLY A 111 18.92 1.38 13.37
C GLY A 111 17.54 1.49 13.99
N TYR A 112 16.67 2.38 13.48
CA TYR A 112 15.25 2.30 13.84
C TYR A 112 14.59 1.17 13.04
N GLU A 113 14.23 0.07 13.72
CA GLU A 113 13.41 -1.00 13.13
C GLU A 113 11.96 -0.52 12.95
N GLY A 114 11.69 0.18 11.86
CA GLY A 114 10.33 0.45 11.39
C GLY A 114 9.96 -0.50 10.27
N TYR A 115 8.78 -1.12 10.34
CA TYR A 115 8.21 -1.91 9.24
C TYR A 115 7.22 -1.04 8.44
N SER A 116 7.72 0.08 7.93
CA SER A 116 6.96 1.06 7.17
C SER A 116 7.20 0.87 5.68
N TYR A 117 6.16 0.46 4.96
CA TYR A 117 6.21 0.20 3.52
C TYR A 117 5.41 1.26 2.79
N TYR A 118 6.05 1.97 1.88
CA TYR A 118 5.48 3.14 1.22
C TYR A 118 4.97 2.80 -0.17
N PHE A 119 3.91 3.48 -0.59
CA PHE A 119 3.23 3.25 -1.86
C PHE A 119 2.84 4.58 -2.48
N ALA A 120 3.20 4.79 -3.75
CA ALA A 120 2.73 5.90 -4.54
C ALA A 120 1.36 5.56 -5.15
N VAL A 121 0.46 6.54 -5.20
CA VAL A 121 -0.87 6.37 -5.78
C VAL A 121 -1.06 7.37 -6.89
N GLU A 122 -1.50 6.89 -8.04
CA GLU A 122 -1.95 7.69 -9.17
C GLU A 122 -3.46 7.63 -9.30
N LYS A 123 -4.03 8.72 -9.78
CA LYS A 123 -5.42 8.86 -10.18
C LYS A 123 -5.43 9.38 -11.62
N ASN A 124 -5.94 8.57 -12.55
CA ASN A 124 -5.96 8.88 -13.99
C ASN A 124 -4.58 9.30 -14.54
N GLY A 125 -3.50 8.66 -14.06
CA GLY A 125 -2.13 8.95 -14.49
C GLY A 125 -1.45 10.15 -13.80
N GLU A 126 -2.14 10.85 -12.89
CA GLU A 126 -1.55 11.92 -12.09
C GLU A 126 -1.33 11.48 -10.64
N ARG A 127 -0.27 11.97 -9.99
CA ARG A 127 0.00 11.66 -8.59
C ARG A 127 -1.18 12.12 -7.71
N LEU A 128 -1.76 11.19 -6.97
CA LEU A 128 -2.80 11.44 -5.98
C LEU A 128 -2.23 11.62 -4.58
N CYS A 129 -1.44 10.65 -4.10
CA CYS A 129 -0.83 10.68 -2.77
C CYS A 129 0.27 9.62 -2.59
N LEU A 130 1.06 9.76 -1.53
CA LEU A 130 1.92 8.74 -0.95
C LEU A 130 1.31 8.26 0.38
N PHE A 131 1.19 6.95 0.56
CA PHE A 131 0.75 6.36 1.84
C PHE A 131 1.74 5.30 2.31
N SER A 132 1.62 4.91 3.59
CA SER A 132 2.37 3.79 4.17
C SER A 132 1.44 2.70 4.70
N LEU A 133 1.95 1.47 4.71
CA LEU A 133 1.45 0.39 5.53
C LEU A 133 2.51 0.06 6.57
N ASP A 134 2.13 0.17 7.84
CA ASP A 134 3.03 0.04 8.97
C ASP A 134 2.68 -1.21 9.77
N ILE A 135 3.65 -2.10 9.97
CA ILE A 135 3.49 -3.25 10.87
C ILE A 135 3.98 -2.85 12.26
N HIS A 136 3.06 -2.87 13.23
CA HIS A 136 3.41 -2.64 14.63
C HIS A 136 4.28 -3.80 15.16
N PRO A 137 5.49 -3.53 15.69
CA PRO A 137 6.46 -4.56 16.04
C PRO A 137 5.94 -5.53 17.12
N ASP A 138 5.16 -5.03 18.07
CA ASP A 138 4.70 -5.81 19.22
C ASP A 138 3.42 -6.61 18.96
N THR A 139 2.55 -6.12 18.07
CA THR A 139 1.20 -6.69 17.87
C THR A 139 1.02 -7.33 16.50
N GLY A 140 1.93 -7.08 15.56
CA GLY A 140 1.73 -7.42 14.15
C GLY A 140 0.53 -6.73 13.53
N LYS A 141 -0.07 -5.71 14.16
CA LYS A 141 -1.19 -5.00 13.56
C LYS A 141 -0.68 -4.19 12.38
N ILE A 142 -1.40 -4.24 11.26
CA ILE A 142 -1.13 -3.37 10.12
C ILE A 142 -1.97 -2.11 10.27
N SER A 143 -1.31 -0.96 10.18
CA SER A 143 -1.98 0.33 10.10
C SER A 143 -1.75 0.98 8.75
N PHE A 144 -2.77 1.72 8.30
CA PHE A 144 -2.67 2.58 7.14
C PHE A 144 -2.22 3.96 7.61
N GLY A 145 -1.05 4.39 7.16
CA GLY A 145 -0.50 5.71 7.41
C GLY A 145 -0.71 6.64 6.21
N TYR A 146 -1.24 7.83 6.47
CA TYR A 146 -1.13 8.97 5.58
C TYR A 146 -0.65 10.14 6.43
N ASP A 147 0.49 10.71 6.04
CA ASP A 147 1.08 11.92 6.63
C ASP A 147 1.18 12.93 5.50
N ASP A 148 0.40 14.00 5.61
CA ASP A 148 0.37 15.05 4.59
C ASP A 148 1.73 15.74 4.41
N MET A 149 2.59 15.78 5.44
CA MET A 149 3.96 16.28 5.29
C MET A 149 4.86 15.30 4.55
N MET A 150 4.63 14.00 4.70
CA MET A 150 5.31 13.01 3.86
C MET A 150 4.85 13.16 2.41
N ASP A 151 3.54 13.23 2.17
CA ASP A 151 3.04 13.29 0.80
C ASP A 151 3.48 14.57 0.07
N ARG A 152 3.40 15.73 0.72
CA ARG A 152 3.75 17.02 0.09
C ARG A 152 5.24 17.24 -0.11
N TYR A 153 6.08 16.83 0.84
CA TYR A 153 7.51 17.20 0.86
C TYR A 153 8.46 16.05 0.51
N PHE A 154 7.94 14.84 0.30
CA PHE A 154 8.74 13.74 -0.23
C PHE A 154 8.78 13.83 -1.76
N ALA A 155 9.89 14.32 -2.29
CA ALA A 155 10.12 14.61 -3.71
C ALA A 155 10.35 13.32 -4.53
N TYR A 156 9.38 12.41 -4.48
CA TYR A 156 9.36 11.18 -5.25
C TYR A 156 9.02 11.46 -6.72
N ASP A 157 9.90 11.01 -7.60
CA ASP A 157 9.74 11.04 -9.05
C ASP A 157 9.69 9.60 -9.58
N GLU A 158 8.52 9.18 -10.03
CA GLU A 158 8.24 7.84 -10.56
C GLU A 158 9.22 7.42 -11.66
N LYS A 159 9.54 8.34 -12.58
CA LYS A 159 10.36 8.05 -13.77
C LYS A 159 11.81 7.72 -13.43
N THR A 160 12.34 8.38 -12.39
CA THR A 160 13.76 8.31 -12.04
C THR A 160 14.03 7.53 -10.76
N MET A 161 13.02 7.27 -9.93
CA MET A 161 13.20 6.70 -8.60
C MET A 161 12.49 5.36 -8.37
N LYS A 162 11.78 4.81 -9.35
CA LYS A 162 11.17 3.46 -9.24
C LYS A 162 12.16 2.35 -8.83
N ASP A 163 13.43 2.53 -9.22
CA ASP A 163 14.54 1.59 -8.99
C ASP A 163 15.66 2.25 -8.16
N ALA A 164 15.33 3.24 -7.33
CA ALA A 164 16.29 3.85 -6.42
C ALA A 164 16.26 3.16 -5.05
N LEU A 165 17.43 3.02 -4.42
CA LEU A 165 17.53 2.69 -2.99
C LEU A 165 17.06 3.89 -2.16
N PHE A 166 16.16 3.67 -1.21
CA PHE A 166 15.75 4.69 -0.26
C PHE A 166 16.36 4.43 1.11
N TYR A 167 17.04 5.43 1.67
CA TYR A 167 17.59 5.36 3.02
C TYR A 167 17.57 6.72 3.70
N SER A 168 17.47 6.71 5.03
CA SER A 168 17.51 7.90 5.87
C SER A 168 18.73 7.90 6.78
N MET A 169 19.37 9.07 6.87
CA MET A 169 20.53 9.33 7.70
C MET A 169 20.66 10.84 7.94
N ASP A 170 21.06 11.24 9.15
CA ASP A 170 21.20 12.65 9.54
C ASP A 170 19.89 13.44 9.32
N ASN A 171 18.73 12.82 9.61
CA ASN A 171 17.38 13.35 9.33
C ASN A 171 17.10 13.67 7.84
N ILE A 172 17.96 13.23 6.92
CA ILE A 172 17.75 13.37 5.48
C ILE A 172 17.38 12.02 4.90
N THR A 173 16.39 11.99 4.02
CA THR A 173 16.09 10.84 3.18
C THR A 173 16.67 11.03 1.79
N TYR A 174 17.36 10.01 1.31
CA TYR A 174 18.01 9.96 0.01
C TYR A 174 17.34 8.90 -0.87
N ALA A 175 17.29 9.18 -2.17
CA ALA A 175 17.06 8.21 -3.22
C ALA A 175 18.37 8.03 -4.00
N GLN A 176 18.93 6.83 -4.01
CA GLN A 176 20.18 6.51 -4.68
C GLN A 176 19.95 5.52 -5.83
N THR A 177 20.35 5.91 -7.03
CA THR A 177 20.49 5.04 -8.20
C THR A 177 21.97 4.70 -8.40
N PRO A 178 22.35 3.78 -9.31
CA PRO A 178 23.76 3.54 -9.62
C PRO A 178 24.49 4.81 -10.11
N GLN A 179 23.78 5.75 -10.73
CA GLN A 179 24.37 6.95 -11.34
C GLN A 179 24.38 8.16 -10.41
N LYS A 180 23.38 8.32 -9.55
CA LYS A 180 23.22 9.52 -8.72
C LYS A 180 22.54 9.25 -7.38
N THR A 181 22.88 10.08 -6.40
CA THR A 181 22.18 10.21 -5.12
C THR A 181 21.44 11.54 -5.09
N THR A 182 20.15 11.50 -4.77
CA THR A 182 19.27 12.68 -4.69
C THR A 182 18.70 12.79 -3.28
N VAL A 183 18.64 14.00 -2.73
CA VAL A 183 17.90 14.26 -1.48
C VAL A 183 16.41 14.35 -1.83
N VAL A 184 15.60 13.47 -1.23
CA VAL A 184 14.14 13.45 -1.47
C VAL A 184 13.35 14.03 -0.29
N ARG A 185 13.99 14.19 0.86
CA ARG A 185 13.43 14.88 2.03
C ARG A 185 14.55 15.36 2.95
N ASP A 186 14.57 16.63 3.32
CA ASP A 186 15.48 17.17 4.34
C ASP A 186 14.68 17.58 5.59
N ARG A 187 15.06 17.04 6.75
CA ARG A 187 14.46 17.39 8.06
C ARG A 187 15.52 17.82 9.08
N LYS A 188 16.68 18.32 8.64
CA LYS A 188 17.75 18.78 9.55
C LYS A 188 17.28 19.77 10.61
N GLU A 189 16.35 20.65 10.24
CA GLU A 189 15.81 21.68 11.14
C GLU A 189 14.96 21.12 12.29
N ARG A 190 14.49 19.86 12.22
CA ARG A 190 13.73 19.23 13.31
C ARG A 190 14.58 18.82 14.51
N GLY A 191 15.90 19.05 14.47
CA GLY A 191 16.83 18.64 15.50
C GLY A 191 17.00 17.11 15.56
N PRO A 192 18.01 16.61 16.29
CA PRO A 192 18.14 15.18 16.53
C PRO A 192 16.93 14.67 17.34
N GLN A 193 16.30 13.58 16.88
CA GLN A 193 15.18 12.92 17.60
C GLN A 193 15.62 12.20 18.90
N TYR A 194 16.90 12.34 19.27
CA TYR A 194 17.55 11.59 20.34
C TYR A 194 17.76 12.50 21.57
N LEU A 195 16.68 12.76 22.29
CA LEU A 195 16.74 13.37 23.63
C LEU A 195 16.37 12.29 24.66
N MET A 196 17.31 11.40 24.96
CA MET A 196 17.23 10.51 26.14
C MET A 196 18.58 10.41 26.84
N GLU A 197 18.56 10.28 28.17
CA GLU A 197 19.73 10.08 29.04
C GLU A 197 20.57 8.87 28.57
N GLY A 198 21.90 9.03 28.49
CA GLY A 198 22.83 8.05 27.88
C GLY A 198 23.33 8.41 26.47
N ALA A 199 23.00 9.61 25.99
CA ALA A 199 23.22 10.05 24.61
C ALA A 199 24.69 10.01 24.09
N SER A 200 25.73 10.07 24.92
CA SER A 200 27.11 10.19 24.42
C SER A 200 27.61 8.94 23.70
N SER A 201 27.43 7.74 24.28
CA SER A 201 27.85 6.47 23.66
C SER A 201 26.99 6.12 22.45
N TYR A 202 25.67 6.34 22.55
CA TYR A 202 24.72 6.13 21.47
C TYR A 202 25.00 7.03 20.26
N MET A 203 25.41 8.29 20.50
CA MET A 203 25.78 9.21 19.42
C MET A 203 27.08 8.81 18.72
N GLU A 204 28.07 8.26 19.43
CA GLU A 204 29.29 7.74 18.79
C GLU A 204 29.01 6.48 17.95
N GLU A 205 28.16 5.57 18.43
CA GLU A 205 27.73 4.41 17.65
C GLU A 205 27.00 4.82 16.37
N ILE A 206 26.06 5.77 16.46
CA ILE A 206 25.36 6.32 15.30
C ILE A 206 26.36 6.96 14.33
N LYS A 207 27.28 7.81 14.79
CA LYS A 207 28.31 8.42 13.94
C LYS A 207 29.15 7.36 13.23
N ALA A 208 29.53 6.29 13.93
CA ALA A 208 30.26 5.18 13.35
C ALA A 208 29.46 4.46 12.26
N LYS A 209 28.18 4.11 12.53
CA LYS A 209 27.27 3.51 11.53
C LYS A 209 27.15 4.37 10.28
N ARG A 210 26.88 5.67 10.46
CA ARG A 210 26.82 6.65 9.36
C ARG A 210 28.11 6.69 8.55
N LYS A 211 29.27 6.71 9.22
CA LYS A 211 30.59 6.74 8.57
C LYS A 211 30.86 5.47 7.76
N VAL A 212 30.49 4.30 8.29
CA VAL A 212 30.61 3.01 7.59
C VAL A 212 29.71 2.99 6.36
N PHE A 213 28.43 3.33 6.53
CA PHE A 213 27.46 3.34 5.43
C PHE A 213 27.80 4.33 4.31
N LYS A 214 28.33 5.52 4.65
CA LYS A 214 28.77 6.53 3.67
C LYS A 214 29.91 6.04 2.78
N LYS A 215 30.75 5.10 3.24
CA LYS A 215 31.87 4.54 2.47
C LYS A 215 31.45 3.45 1.48
N LYS A 216 30.26 2.86 1.67
CA LYS A 216 29.76 1.79 0.82
C LYS A 216 29.42 2.30 -0.58
N ASN A 217 29.73 1.50 -1.59
CA ASN A 217 29.27 1.72 -2.94
C ASN A 217 27.77 1.36 -3.08
N TYR A 218 27.20 1.54 -4.27
CA TYR A 218 25.78 1.28 -4.52
C TYR A 218 25.38 -0.18 -4.25
N GLU A 219 26.14 -1.15 -4.75
CA GLU A 219 25.82 -2.58 -4.61
C GLU A 219 25.95 -3.04 -3.15
N GLU A 220 26.98 -2.58 -2.43
CA GLU A 220 27.15 -2.88 -0.99
C GLU A 220 25.99 -2.32 -0.14
N LYS A 221 25.46 -1.16 -0.49
CA LYS A 221 24.27 -0.60 0.18
C LYS A 221 23.02 -1.38 -0.18
N LYS A 222 22.86 -1.75 -1.46
CA LYS A 222 21.73 -2.56 -1.92
C LYS A 222 21.69 -3.89 -1.18
N GLU A 223 22.82 -4.58 -1.09
CA GLU A 223 22.96 -5.84 -0.37
C GLU A 223 22.56 -5.68 1.10
N GLU A 224 23.09 -4.67 1.80
CA GLU A 224 22.74 -4.41 3.20
C GLU A 224 21.23 -4.16 3.40
N ILE A 225 20.63 -3.30 2.58
CA ILE A 225 19.20 -2.97 2.68
C ILE A 225 18.34 -4.20 2.37
N PHE A 226 18.73 -4.99 1.38
CA PHE A 226 17.95 -6.15 0.94
C PHE A 226 18.09 -7.32 1.90
N ALA A 227 19.27 -7.52 2.50
CA ALA A 227 19.46 -8.45 3.59
C ALA A 227 18.58 -8.10 4.79
N PHE A 228 18.52 -6.81 5.18
CA PHE A 228 17.62 -6.35 6.24
C PHE A 228 16.15 -6.68 5.95
N LEU A 229 15.68 -6.45 4.71
CA LEU A 229 14.30 -6.78 4.31
C LEU A 229 14.04 -8.29 4.34
N ASP A 230 14.98 -9.09 3.86
CA ASP A 230 14.86 -10.55 3.82
C ASP A 230 14.80 -11.16 5.24
N GLU A 231 15.68 -10.70 6.14
CA GLU A 231 15.63 -11.06 7.56
C GLU A 231 14.29 -10.69 8.18
N GLY A 232 13.73 -9.53 7.80
CA GLY A 232 12.43 -9.04 8.26
C GLY A 232 11.27 -9.96 7.88
N LYS A 233 11.26 -10.54 6.67
CA LYS A 233 10.14 -11.38 6.16
C LYS A 233 9.82 -12.58 7.05
N ASN A 234 10.83 -13.12 7.73
CA ASN A 234 10.69 -14.35 8.53
C ASN A 234 10.41 -14.10 10.02
N LYS A 235 10.39 -12.83 10.45
CA LYS A 235 10.16 -12.48 11.85
C LYS A 235 8.76 -12.89 12.31
N LYS A 236 8.63 -13.27 13.59
CA LYS A 236 7.35 -13.66 14.23
C LYS A 236 6.24 -12.64 13.97
N VAL A 237 6.59 -11.36 13.99
CA VAL A 237 5.67 -10.24 13.76
C VAL A 237 4.99 -10.30 12.38
N ILE A 238 5.68 -10.75 11.32
CA ILE A 238 5.10 -10.86 9.98
C ILE A 238 4.03 -11.97 9.95
N LYS A 239 4.30 -13.11 10.59
CA LYS A 239 3.32 -14.21 10.71
C LYS A 239 2.09 -13.80 11.53
N GLU A 240 2.30 -13.01 12.57
CA GLU A 240 1.21 -12.45 13.38
C GLU A 240 0.40 -11.43 12.57
N SER A 241 1.06 -10.62 11.74
CA SER A 241 0.42 -9.69 10.82
C SER A 241 -0.47 -10.37 9.79
N GLU A 242 -0.03 -11.50 9.25
CA GLU A 242 -0.86 -12.30 8.33
C GLU A 242 -2.16 -12.77 9.00
N LYS A 243 -2.09 -13.27 10.24
CA LYS A 243 -3.27 -13.70 11.00
C LYS A 243 -4.22 -12.53 11.26
N ASN A 244 -3.68 -11.39 11.69
CA ASN A 244 -4.45 -10.18 11.95
C ASN A 244 -5.15 -9.68 10.68
N LEU A 245 -4.47 -9.65 9.54
CA LEU A 245 -5.06 -9.27 8.27
C LEU A 245 -6.19 -10.23 7.84
N LYS A 246 -5.98 -11.55 7.98
CA LYS A 246 -7.03 -12.54 7.66
C LYS A 246 -8.29 -12.32 8.49
N LEU A 247 -8.15 -12.02 9.79
CA LEU A 247 -9.28 -11.70 10.65
C LEU A 247 -9.96 -10.37 10.27
N GLU A 248 -9.16 -9.37 9.91
CA GLU A 248 -9.66 -8.02 9.59
C GLU A 248 -10.34 -7.94 8.21
N LEU A 249 -9.77 -8.60 7.20
CA LEU A 249 -10.19 -8.52 5.80
C LEU A 249 -11.13 -9.67 5.42
N LYS A 250 -11.09 -10.80 6.14
CA LYS A 250 -11.96 -11.96 5.88
C LYS A 250 -11.90 -12.36 4.40
N ASP A 251 -13.03 -12.37 3.71
CA ASP A 251 -13.14 -12.75 2.29
C ASP A 251 -12.48 -11.73 1.34
N GLU A 252 -12.17 -10.52 1.81
CA GLU A 252 -11.41 -9.52 1.05
C GLU A 252 -9.90 -9.72 1.16
N TYR A 253 -9.42 -10.66 1.99
CA TYR A 253 -7.99 -10.96 2.12
C TYR A 253 -7.45 -11.60 0.84
N ILE A 254 -6.36 -11.05 0.31
CA ILE A 254 -5.67 -11.60 -0.85
C ILE A 254 -4.56 -12.52 -0.36
N GLU A 255 -4.75 -13.83 -0.58
CA GLU A 255 -3.77 -14.86 -0.21
C GLU A 255 -2.42 -14.63 -0.87
N THR A 256 -1.37 -14.89 -0.09
CA THR A 256 0.00 -14.94 -0.59
C THR A 256 0.22 -16.31 -1.22
N LYS A 257 0.93 -16.37 -2.35
CA LYS A 257 1.30 -17.67 -2.93
C LYS A 257 2.25 -18.34 -1.95
N LYS A 258 1.87 -19.50 -1.42
CA LYS A 258 2.81 -20.33 -0.66
C LYS A 258 3.90 -20.79 -1.62
N ASP A 259 5.15 -20.49 -1.29
CA ASP A 259 6.30 -21.15 -1.91
C ASP A 259 6.14 -22.66 -1.73
N THR A 260 5.67 -23.31 -2.78
CA THR A 260 5.91 -24.73 -2.96
C THR A 260 7.41 -24.83 -3.15
N LYS A 261 8.09 -25.56 -2.25
CA LYS A 261 9.54 -25.81 -2.31
C LYS A 261 9.97 -25.97 -3.77
N LYS A 262 11.01 -25.24 -4.17
CA LYS A 262 11.72 -25.38 -5.45
C LYS A 262 12.12 -26.84 -5.67
N ASP A 263 11.23 -27.63 -6.25
CA ASP A 263 11.59 -28.80 -7.03
C ASP A 263 11.60 -28.36 -8.50
N GLY A 264 12.80 -28.20 -9.03
CA GLY A 264 13.13 -28.30 -10.45
C GLY A 264 12.33 -27.44 -11.45
N ILE A 265 12.96 -26.36 -11.91
CA ILE A 265 12.90 -25.83 -13.28
C ILE A 265 11.48 -25.64 -13.87
N GLY A 266 11.00 -24.40 -13.87
CA GLY A 266 9.82 -24.06 -14.69
C GLY A 266 9.42 -22.61 -14.61
N LYS A 267 9.78 -21.87 -15.66
CA LYS A 267 9.35 -20.51 -16.06
C LYS A 267 8.01 -20.02 -15.49
N GLY A 268 8.04 -18.75 -15.09
CA GLY A 268 6.94 -18.04 -14.46
C GLY A 268 5.67 -17.96 -15.29
N ILE A 269 4.57 -18.07 -14.56
CA ILE A 269 3.25 -17.59 -14.96
C ILE A 269 2.66 -16.88 -13.73
N TYR A 270 2.84 -15.56 -13.69
CA TYR A 270 2.13 -14.68 -12.77
C TYR A 270 0.69 -14.54 -13.23
N ILE A 271 -0.16 -15.47 -12.77
CA ILE A 271 -1.60 -15.27 -12.79
C ILE A 271 -2.00 -14.82 -11.38
N ALA A 272 -2.32 -13.53 -11.25
CA ALA A 272 -3.13 -12.99 -10.18
C ALA A 272 -4.58 -13.04 -10.66
N VAL A 273 -5.29 -14.11 -10.30
CA VAL A 273 -6.73 -14.22 -10.52
C VAL A 273 -7.42 -13.86 -9.22
N GLY A 274 -7.85 -12.60 -9.13
CA GLY A 274 -8.97 -12.23 -8.27
C GLY A 274 -10.25 -12.60 -9.00
N ILE A 275 -10.83 -13.77 -8.70
CA ILE A 275 -12.20 -14.07 -9.12
C ILE A 275 -13.14 -13.54 -8.03
N ALA A 276 -13.92 -12.55 -8.43
CA ALA A 276 -15.17 -12.19 -7.81
C ALA A 276 -16.11 -13.40 -7.83
N ALA A 277 -16.49 -13.91 -6.66
CA ALA A 277 -17.55 -14.90 -6.54
C ALA A 277 -18.91 -14.18 -6.49
N ILE A 278 -19.41 -13.77 -7.66
CA ILE A 278 -20.84 -13.53 -7.88
C ILE A 278 -21.18 -14.15 -9.24
N GLY A 279 -21.90 -15.27 -9.23
CA GLY A 279 -22.53 -15.80 -10.45
C GLY A 279 -22.68 -17.32 -10.48
N GLY A 280 -23.89 -17.77 -10.15
CA GLY A 280 -24.59 -18.78 -10.94
C GLY A 280 -24.16 -20.24 -10.81
N ILE A 281 -24.91 -20.98 -10.00
CA ILE A 281 -25.16 -22.40 -10.22
C ILE A 281 -25.58 -22.60 -11.69
N THR A 282 -24.77 -23.29 -12.48
CA THR A 282 -25.22 -24.24 -13.51
C THR A 282 -24.07 -25.19 -13.81
N ALA A 283 -24.15 -26.37 -13.20
CA ALA A 283 -23.38 -27.53 -13.60
C ALA A 283 -23.87 -28.05 -14.97
N GLU A 284 -23.01 -28.86 -15.59
CA GLU A 284 -23.19 -29.61 -16.84
C GLU A 284 -22.83 -28.86 -18.13
N ILE A 285 -21.64 -29.14 -18.65
CA ILE A 285 -21.46 -29.66 -20.02
C ILE A 285 -20.09 -30.36 -20.13
N ILE A 286 -20.18 -31.69 -20.21
CA ILE A 286 -19.52 -32.58 -21.19
C ILE A 286 -17.99 -32.47 -21.31
N PHE A 287 -17.26 -33.42 -20.72
CA PHE A 287 -16.09 -34.05 -21.35
C PHE A 287 -15.74 -35.37 -20.65
N LYS A 288 -16.32 -36.50 -21.10
CA LYS A 288 -15.67 -37.80 -20.97
C LYS A 288 -15.51 -38.45 -22.34
N LYS A 289 -14.27 -38.31 -22.79
CA LYS A 289 -13.66 -38.78 -24.02
C LYS A 289 -13.75 -40.30 -24.11
N LYS A 290 -14.25 -40.77 -25.26
CA LYS A 290 -14.16 -42.13 -25.77
C LYS A 290 -12.71 -42.64 -25.84
N ARG A 291 -12.61 -43.98 -25.78
CA ARG A 291 -11.54 -44.93 -26.17
C ARG A 291 -10.47 -45.21 -25.10
N LYS A 292 -10.10 -46.47 -24.83
CA LYS A 292 -9.95 -47.60 -25.76
C LYS A 292 -9.85 -48.97 -25.04
N ASN A 293 -10.37 -49.99 -25.74
CA ASN A 293 -9.93 -51.40 -25.84
C ASN A 293 -10.09 -52.39 -24.68
N GLY A 294 -10.74 -53.51 -25.02
CA GLY A 294 -11.02 -54.70 -24.22
C GLY A 294 -12.31 -55.31 -24.74
#